data_AF-J9C6H2-F1
#
_entry.id   AF-J9C6H2-F1
#
_cell.length_a   1.000
_cell.length_b   1.000
_cell.length_c   1.000
_cell.angle_alpha   90.00
_cell.angle_beta   90.00
_cell.angle_gamma   90.00
#
_symmetry.space_group_name_H-M   'P 1'
#
loop_
_entity.id
_entity.type
_entity.pdbx_description
1 polymer ?
#
loop_
_entity_poly.entity_id
_entity_poly.type
_entity_poly.pdbx_seq_one_letter_code
_entity_poly.pdbx_strand_id
1 'polypeptide(L)' 'MILYFSATGNSRYIAELLAERLEDAAFDLSESDSEFLLNEGESIGFVFPVHSWGMPKH' A
#
# COMPACT_ATOMS: atom_id res chain seq x y z
N MET A 1 -8.34 2.26 -5.26
CA MET A 1 -7.18 1.36 -5.13
C MET A 1 -6.35 1.63 -3.88
N ILE A 2 -5.85 0.60 -3.19
CA ILE A 2 -4.91 0.71 -2.05
C ILE A 2 -3.59 0.02 -2.38
N LEU A 3 -2.50 0.78 -2.43
CA LEU A 3 -1.16 0.25 -2.62
C LEU A 3 -0.46 0.12 -1.26
N TYR A 4 0.24 -0.99 -1.03
CA TYR A 4 0.94 -1.18 0.24
C TYR A 4 2.32 -1.79 0.09
N PHE A 5 3.18 -1.48 1.05
CA PHE A 5 4.41 -2.22 1.31
C PHE A 5 4.35 -2.77 2.73
N SER A 6 4.84 -3.99 2.96
CA SER A 6 4.79 -4.62 4.26
C SER A 6 6.04 -5.47 4.51
N ALA A 7 6.83 -5.10 5.53
CA ALA A 7 8.00 -5.89 5.92
C ALA A 7 7.61 -7.16 6.69
N THR A 8 6.78 -7.02 7.73
CA THR A 8 6.43 -8.12 8.65
C THR A 8 4.93 -8.45 8.69
N GLY A 9 4.14 -7.95 7.74
CA GLY A 9 2.72 -8.27 7.60
C GLY A 9 1.73 -7.27 8.22
N ASN A 10 2.17 -6.37 9.10
CA ASN A 10 1.25 -5.42 9.75
C ASN A 10 0.58 -4.46 8.75
N SER A 11 1.37 -3.87 7.85
CA SER A 11 0.86 -2.96 6.83
C SER A 11 -0.01 -3.69 5.81
N ARG A 12 0.31 -4.95 5.47
CA ARG A 12 -0.56 -5.82 4.66
C ARG A 12 -1.93 -5.99 5.32
N TYR A 13 -1.94 -6.39 6.60
CA TYR A 13 -3.19 -6.59 7.34
C TYR A 13 -4.08 -5.33 7.34
N ILE A 14 -3.49 -4.15 7.56
CA ILE A 14 -4.23 -2.90 7.51
C ILE A 14 -4.70 -2.56 6.09
N ALA A 15 -3.89 -2.78 5.06
CA ALA A 15 -4.27 -2.51 3.68
C ALA A 15 -5.44 -3.39 3.23
N GLU A 16 -5.40 -4.69 3.53
CA GLU A 16 -6.48 -5.65 3.25
C GLU A 16 -7.77 -5.26 3.99
N LEU A 17 -7.67 -4.88 5.27
CA LEU A 17 -8.81 -4.43 6.06
C LEU A 17 -9.44 -3.14 5.50
N LEU A 18 -8.62 -2.18 5.06
CA LEU A 18 -9.12 -0.95 4.43
C LEU A 18 -9.79 -1.24 3.09
N ALA A 19 -9.20 -2.11 2.26
CA ALA A 19 -9.77 -2.51 0.99
C ALA A 19 -11.15 -3.16 1.18
N GLU A 20 -11.29 -4.06 2.16
CA GLU A 20 -12.58 -4.66 2.52
C GLU A 20 -13.63 -3.60 2.88
N ARG A 21 -13.26 -2.57 3.66
CA ARG A 21 -14.21 -1.56 4.18
C ARG A 21 -14.52 -0.43 3.23
N LEU A 22 -13.66 -0.21 2.24
CA LEU A 22 -13.85 0.79 1.20
C LEU A 22 -14.40 0.17 -0.09
N GLU A 23 -14.71 -1.13 -0.08
CA GLU A 23 -15.15 -1.89 -1.26
C GLU A 23 -14.14 -1.74 -2.42
N ASP A 24 -12.85 -1.85 -2.09
CA ASP A 24 -11.71 -1.58 -2.96
C ASP A 24 -10.73 -2.77 -2.95
N ALA A 25 -9.57 -2.63 -3.61
CA ALA A 25 -8.54 -3.67 -3.71
C ALA A 25 -7.19 -3.21 -3.14
N ALA A 26 -6.49 -4.14 -2.47
CA ALA A 26 -5.15 -3.95 -1.93
C ALA A 26 -4.09 -4.62 -2.81
N PHE A 27 -3.00 -3.91 -3.14
CA PHE A 27 -1.91 -4.40 -3.99
C PHE A 27 -0.55 -4.28 -3.28
N ASP A 28 0.21 -5.37 -3.26
CA ASP A 28 1.56 -5.40 -2.69
C ASP A 28 2.57 -4.81 -3.68
N LEU A 29 3.20 -3.70 -3.31
CA LEU A 29 4.22 -3.01 -4.09
C LEU A 29 5.54 -3.78 -4.18
N SER A 30 5.75 -4.83 -3.37
CA SER A 30 6.94 -5.67 -3.45
C SER A 30 6.83 -6.76 -4.52
N GLU A 31 5.62 -7.07 -4.99
CA GLU A 31 5.37 -8.06 -6.02
C GLU A 31 5.47 -7.42 -7.44
N SER A 32 6.70 -7.13 -7.88
CA SER A 32 7.12 -6.75 -9.25
C SER A 32 6.66 -5.39 -9.83
N ASP A 33 7.31 -4.96 -10.93
CA ASP A 33 7.06 -3.73 -11.70
C ASP A 33 5.61 -3.66 -12.21
N SER A 34 4.74 -3.14 -11.34
CA SER A 34 3.31 -3.02 -11.61
C SER A 34 3.00 -1.60 -12.05
N GLU A 35 2.62 -1.43 -13.32
CA GLU A 35 1.97 -0.20 -13.78
C GLU A 35 0.50 -0.21 -13.37
N PHE A 36 0.09 0.80 -12.61
CA PHE A 36 -1.31 0.98 -12.21
C PHE A 36 -1.94 2.13 -13.00
N LEU A 37 -3.07 1.87 -13.63
CA LEU A 37 -3.87 2.89 -14.29
C LEU A 37 -4.92 3.41 -13.30
N LEU A 38 -4.89 4.71 -13.03
CA LEU A 38 -5.90 5.38 -12.22
C LEU A 38 -6.94 6.02 -13.14
N ASN A 39 -8.20 5.67 -12.93
CA ASN A 39 -9.29 6.24 -13.72
C ASN A 39 -9.66 7.64 -13.21
N GLU A 40 -10.29 8.45 -14.07
CA GLU A 40 -10.77 9.78 -13.68
C GLU A 40 -11.80 9.67 -12.55
N GLY A 41 -11.53 10.36 -11.43
CA GLY A 41 -12.36 10.31 -10.21
C GLY A 41 -12.04 9.15 -9.26
N GLU A 42 -11.12 8.24 -9.61
CA GLU A 42 -10.69 7.16 -8.72
C GLU A 42 -9.73 7.68 -7.64
N SER A 43 -9.90 7.18 -6.41
CA SER A 43 -9.02 7.49 -5.28
C SER A 43 -7.92 6.44 -5.12
N ILE A 44 -6.70 6.90 -4.80
CA ILE A 44 -5.54 6.06 -4.50
C ILE A 44 -5.12 6.23 -3.02
N GLY A 45 -4.95 5.12 -2.32
CA GLY A 45 -4.45 5.06 -0.94
C GLY A 45 -3.09 4.38 -0.85
N PHE A 46 -2.27 4.79 0.11
CA PHE A 46 -0.96 4.19 0.39
C PHE A 46 -0.87 3.73 1.86
N VAL A 47 -0.41 2.50 2.07
CA VAL A 47 -0.17 1.93 3.42
C VAL A 47 1.25 1.37 3.48
N PHE A 48 2.08 1.92 4.35
CA PHE A 48 3.46 1.46 4.51
C PHE A 48 3.93 1.65 5.96
N PRO A 49 4.86 0.82 6.43
CA PRO A 49 5.44 0.97 7.75
C PRO A 49 6.26 2.26 7.82
N VAL A 50 6.20 2.94 8.97
CA VAL A 50 7.17 3.99 9.29
C VAL A 50 8.42 3.32 9.86
N HIS A 51 9.47 3.21 9.05
CA HIS A 51 10.77 2.72 9.49
C HIS A 51 11.74 3.88 9.79
N SER A 52 12.60 3.66 10.79
CA SER A 52 13.69 4.55 11.24
C SER A 52 13.38 5.96 11.74
N TRP A 53 12.20 6.57 11.48
CA TRP A 53 11.91 7.97 11.88
C TRP A 53 13.08 8.95 11.61
N GLY A 54 13.89 8.65 10.59
CA GLY A 54 15.22 9.21 10.40
C GLY A 54 15.78 8.79 9.04
N MET A 55 16.62 9.65 8.45
CA MET A 55 17.19 9.38 7.13
C MET A 55 17.96 8.06 7.10
N PRO A 56 17.79 7.23 6.05
CA PRO A 56 18.67 6.10 5.80
C PRO A 56 20.13 6.59 5.80
N LYS A 57 20.97 5.98 6.62
CA LYS A 57 22.40 6.21 6.61
C LYS A 57 23.06 5.03 5.91
N HIS A 58 23.41 5.28 4.65
CA HIS A 58 24.21 4.46 3.74
C HIS A 58 23.51 3.24 3.15
#